data_AF-A0A820FW17-F1
#
_entry.id   AF-A0A820FW17-F1
#
_cell.length_a   1.000
_cell.length_b   1.000
_cell.length_c   1.000
_cell.angle_alpha   90.00
_cell.angle_beta   90.00
_cell.angle_gamma   90.00
#
_symmetry.space_group_name_H-M   'P 1'
#
loop_
_entity.id
_entity.type
_entity.pdbx_description
1 polymer ?
#
loop_
_entity_poly.entity_id
_entity_poly.type
_entity_poly.pdbx_seq_one_letter_code
_entity_poly.pdbx_strand_id
1 'polypeptide(L)'
;MTATSHDTYYDIWALRTLSDSVMNYDVWHRVSDLETPLNNYCHASVYDGIVRIHIKHIPIEHGLIEVRSAFNGAGLYKVNSTYNCKYDGGGYTCEHVPFHLCIREKNQARIFINPEFQVSSV
;
A
#
# COMPACT_ATOMS: atom_id res chain seq x y z
N MET A 1 7.16 -4.33 9.81
CA MET A 1 6.09 -3.33 10.00
C MET A 1 6.44 -2.09 9.21
N THR A 2 5.45 -1.32 8.77
CA THR A 2 5.63 -0.09 8.01
C THR A 2 5.01 1.09 8.75
N ALA A 3 5.55 2.27 8.45
CA ALA A 3 5.07 3.51 9.04
C ALA A 3 3.71 3.93 8.46
N THR A 4 3.13 4.95 9.09
CA THR A 4 2.01 5.75 8.58
C THR A 4 2.37 7.24 8.68
N SER A 5 1.47 8.10 8.22
CA SER A 5 1.54 9.55 8.45
C SER A 5 0.57 9.97 9.54
N HIS A 6 0.82 11.14 10.14
CA HIS A 6 0.01 11.70 11.23
C HIS A 6 -1.46 11.88 10.83
N ASP A 7 -1.72 12.45 9.65
CA ASP A 7 -3.08 12.82 9.26
C ASP A 7 -3.79 11.69 8.50
N THR A 8 -3.23 11.22 7.39
CA THR A 8 -3.84 10.17 6.58
C THR A 8 -2.81 9.22 6.03
N TYR A 9 -3.15 7.93 5.99
CA TYR A 9 -2.38 6.96 5.22
C TYR A 9 -2.60 7.24 3.72
N TYR A 10 -1.57 7.73 3.04
CA TYR A 10 -1.67 8.25 1.67
C TYR A 10 -1.01 7.36 0.61
N ASP A 11 -0.05 6.51 0.99
CA ASP A 11 0.67 5.66 0.04
C ASP A 11 -0.13 4.37 -0.23
N ILE A 12 -1.21 4.59 -0.96
CA ILE A 12 -2.14 3.56 -1.40
C ILE A 12 -1.60 2.75 -2.58
N TRP A 13 -0.48 3.17 -3.21
CA TRP A 13 0.13 2.39 -4.29
C TRP A 13 0.67 1.06 -3.74
N ALA A 14 1.34 1.11 -2.58
CA ALA A 14 1.85 -0.06 -1.88
C ALA A 14 0.78 -0.85 -1.11
N LEU A 15 -0.38 -0.24 -0.82
CA LEU A 15 -1.38 -0.83 0.08
C LEU A 15 -2.15 -2.00 -0.55
N ARG A 16 -2.12 -3.15 0.12
CA ARG A 16 -2.94 -4.32 -0.17
C ARG A 16 -3.47 -4.88 1.15
N THR A 17 -4.75 -4.70 1.43
CA THR A 17 -5.39 -5.21 2.65
C THR A 17 -5.57 -6.72 2.59
N LEU A 18 -5.84 -7.36 3.73
CA LEU A 18 -6.22 -8.78 3.79
C LEU A 18 -7.64 -9.05 3.26
N SER A 19 -8.52 -8.04 3.29
CA SER A 19 -9.86 -8.13 2.70
C SER A 19 -9.86 -7.64 1.27
N ASP A 20 -10.43 -8.43 0.35
CA ASP A 20 -10.58 -8.02 -1.05
C ASP A 20 -11.66 -6.95 -1.25
N SER A 21 -12.60 -6.84 -0.31
CA SER A 21 -13.65 -5.82 -0.32
C SER A 21 -13.18 -4.44 0.12
N VAL A 22 -12.03 -4.34 0.79
CA VAL A 22 -11.46 -3.07 1.24
C VAL A 22 -10.53 -2.53 0.16
N MET A 23 -9.34 -3.11 0.01
CA MET A 23 -8.38 -2.68 -1.02
C MET A 23 -7.30 -3.74 -1.25
N ASN A 24 -7.57 -4.74 -2.10
CA ASN A 24 -6.56 -5.72 -2.55
C ASN A 24 -6.31 -5.67 -4.06
N TYR A 25 -6.13 -4.47 -4.61
CA TYR A 25 -5.83 -4.27 -6.03
C TYR A 25 -4.99 -3.00 -6.21
N ASP A 26 -4.41 -2.84 -7.40
CA ASP A 26 -3.71 -1.61 -7.76
C ASP A 26 -4.70 -0.54 -8.24
N VAL A 27 -4.87 0.51 -7.44
CA VAL A 27 -5.76 1.63 -7.77
C VAL A 27 -5.28 2.42 -8.99
N TRP A 28 -3.97 2.50 -9.22
CA TRP A 28 -3.40 3.32 -10.29
C TRP A 28 -3.54 2.65 -11.66
N HIS A 29 -3.54 1.31 -11.70
CA HIS A 29 -3.96 0.58 -12.90
C HIS A 29 -5.39 0.94 -13.30
N ARG A 30 -6.33 0.98 -12.34
CA ARG A 30 -7.73 1.36 -12.63
C ARG A 30 -7.87 2.81 -13.08
N VAL A 31 -7.11 3.72 -12.47
CA VAL A 31 -7.05 5.12 -12.91
C VAL A 31 -6.57 5.18 -14.36
N SER A 32 -5.47 4.49 -14.68
CA SER A 32 -4.92 4.45 -16.04
C SER A 32 -5.91 3.88 -17.06
N ASP A 33 -6.68 2.86 -16.72
CA ASP A 33 -7.68 2.27 -17.64
C ASP A 33 -8.83 3.25 -17.96
N LEU A 34 -9.24 4.05 -16.97
CA LEU A 34 -10.33 5.02 -17.12
C LEU A 34 -9.89 6.34 -17.74
N GLU A 35 -8.64 6.73 -17.58
CA GLU A 35 -8.08 7.96 -18.15
C GLU A 35 -7.52 7.74 -19.57
N THR A 36 -7.75 6.57 -20.16
CA THR A 36 -7.41 6.33 -21.56
C THR A 36 -8.12 7.34 -22.48
N PRO A 37 -7.52 7.70 -23.63
CA PRO A 37 -8.12 8.67 -24.57
C PRO A 37 -9.52 8.31 -25.07
N LEU A 38 -9.92 7.04 -24.93
CA LEU A 38 -11.23 6.54 -25.36
C LEU A 38 -12.33 6.78 -24.30
N ASN A 39 -11.98 6.90 -23.02
CA ASN A 39 -12.94 6.90 -21.91
C ASN A 39 -13.32 8.30 -21.40
N ASN A 40 -12.59 9.36 -21.76
CA ASN A 40 -12.92 10.79 -21.54
C ASN A 40 -13.39 11.19 -20.12
N TYR A 41 -13.08 10.40 -19.09
CA TYR A 41 -13.42 10.75 -17.71
C TYR A 41 -12.52 11.88 -17.21
N CYS A 42 -13.09 12.78 -16.40
CA CYS A 42 -12.32 13.82 -15.72
C CYS A 42 -11.40 13.18 -14.68
N HIS A 43 -10.09 13.48 -14.75
CA HIS A 43 -9.08 12.99 -13.81
C HIS A 43 -9.49 13.18 -12.35
N ALA A 44 -10.01 14.36 -11.99
CA ALA A 44 -10.44 14.65 -10.63
C ALA A 44 -11.55 13.70 -10.15
N SER A 45 -12.51 13.37 -11.01
CA SER A 45 -13.60 12.45 -10.67
C SER A 45 -13.11 11.00 -10.54
N VAL A 46 -12.19 10.56 -11.40
CA VAL A 46 -11.57 9.24 -11.33
C VAL A 46 -10.73 9.11 -10.06
N TYR A 47 -9.89 10.09 -9.79
CA TYR A 47 -9.06 10.16 -8.59
C TYR A 47 -9.93 10.13 -7.33
N ASP A 48 -10.97 10.98 -7.24
CA ASP A 48 -11.84 11.03 -6.08
C ASP A 48 -12.60 9.72 -5.87
N GLY A 49 -13.05 9.07 -6.95
CA GLY A 49 -13.82 7.83 -6.88
C GLY A 49 -13.00 6.56 -6.62
N ILE A 50 -11.69 6.56 -6.91
CA ILE A 50 -10.85 5.35 -6.86
C ILE A 50 -9.72 5.48 -5.85
N VAL A 51 -9.02 6.61 -5.84
CA VAL A 51 -7.84 6.81 -5.01
C VAL A 51 -8.25 7.41 -3.67
N ARG A 52 -8.95 8.54 -3.69
CA ARG A 52 -9.23 9.33 -2.49
C ARG A 52 -10.11 8.59 -1.47
N ILE A 53 -10.97 7.69 -1.92
CA ILE A 53 -11.79 6.87 -1.02
C ILE A 53 -10.98 5.98 -0.08
N HIS A 54 -9.73 5.65 -0.43
CA HIS A 54 -8.85 4.78 0.38
C HIS A 54 -7.86 5.55 1.23
N ILE A 55 -7.74 6.87 1.04
CA ILE A 55 -6.90 7.73 1.89
C ILE A 55 -7.67 7.99 3.19
N LYS A 56 -7.26 7.30 4.26
CA LYS A 56 -7.95 7.32 5.56
C LYS A 56 -7.01 7.71 6.69
N HIS A 57 -7.56 8.39 7.69
CA HIS A 57 -6.90 8.52 9.00
C HIS A 57 -6.91 7.17 9.69
N ILE A 58 -5.77 6.77 10.26
CA ILE A 58 -5.65 5.55 11.07
C ILE A 58 -5.33 5.99 12.49
N PRO A 59 -6.26 5.83 13.45
CA PRO A 59 -6.03 6.24 14.83
C PRO A 59 -4.86 5.46 15.45
N ILE A 60 -4.06 6.13 16.28
CA ILE A 60 -2.85 5.55 16.89
C ILE A 60 -3.19 4.38 17.83
N GLU A 61 -4.36 4.42 18.45
CA GLU A 61 -4.89 3.43 19.38
C GLU A 61 -5.33 2.11 18.72
N HIS A 62 -5.35 2.04 17.38
CA HIS A 62 -5.78 0.85 16.66
C HIS A 62 -4.77 -0.33 16.79
N GLY A 63 -3.54 -0.05 17.20
CA GLY A 63 -2.46 -1.05 17.26
C GLY A 63 -2.04 -1.56 15.88
N LEU A 64 -1.29 -2.66 15.83
CA LEU A 64 -0.75 -3.20 14.57
C LEU A 64 -1.87 -3.72 13.65
N ILE A 65 -1.90 -3.22 12.42
CA ILE A 65 -2.89 -3.62 11.40
C ILE A 65 -2.20 -4.54 10.39
N GLU A 66 -2.61 -5.81 10.32
CA GLU A 66 -2.05 -6.73 9.34
C GLU A 66 -2.55 -6.44 7.92
N VAL A 67 -1.62 -6.47 6.97
CA VAL A 67 -1.88 -6.25 5.54
C VAL A 67 -1.08 -7.24 4.69
N ARG A 68 -1.46 -7.40 3.42
CA ARG A 68 -0.63 -8.10 2.43
C ARG A 68 0.59 -7.27 2.05
N SER A 69 0.40 -5.97 1.89
CA SER A 69 1.46 -4.99 1.63
C SER A 69 1.03 -3.61 2.12
N ALA A 70 1.98 -2.80 2.57
CA ALA A 70 1.82 -1.37 2.83
C ALA A 70 3.23 -0.77 2.91
N PHE A 71 3.37 0.51 2.61
CA PHE A 71 4.59 1.27 2.84
C PHE A 71 4.20 2.74 2.92
N ASN A 72 4.88 3.53 3.75
CA ASN A 72 4.67 4.98 3.83
C ASN A 72 5.93 5.61 4.43
N GLY A 73 6.94 5.86 3.60
CA GLY A 73 8.21 6.48 3.97
C GLY A 73 9.21 5.59 4.72
N ALA A 74 8.75 4.69 5.61
CA ALA A 74 9.64 3.81 6.37
C ALA A 74 9.08 2.41 6.62
N GLY A 75 9.99 1.43 6.74
CA GLY A 75 9.67 0.05 7.05
C GLY A 75 10.78 -0.66 7.83
N LEU A 76 10.40 -1.44 8.82
CA LEU A 76 11.30 -2.28 9.63
C LEU A 76 11.01 -3.75 9.36
N TYR A 77 12.04 -4.48 8.92
CA TYR A 77 11.97 -5.88 8.56
C TYR A 77 12.97 -6.70 9.36
N LYS A 78 12.57 -7.91 9.76
CA LYS A 78 13.55 -8.90 10.22
C LYS A 78 14.32 -9.39 9.00
N VAL A 79 15.65 -9.31 9.04
CA VAL A 79 16.53 -9.63 7.90
C VAL A 79 16.27 -11.05 7.37
N ASN A 80 16.10 -12.02 8.25
CA ASN A 80 15.81 -13.39 7.84
C ASN A 80 14.47 -13.54 7.08
N SER A 81 13.49 -12.69 7.37
CA SER A 81 12.21 -12.67 6.68
C SER A 81 12.30 -12.10 5.27
N THR A 82 13.40 -11.43 4.89
CA THR A 82 13.59 -10.85 3.55
C THR A 82 14.47 -11.71 2.65
N TYR A 83 15.01 -12.82 3.14
CA TYR A 83 15.92 -13.66 2.37
C TYR A 83 15.25 -14.17 1.09
N ASN A 84 15.99 -14.03 -0.01
CA ASN A 84 15.58 -14.45 -1.34
C ASN A 84 14.26 -13.83 -1.83
N CYS A 85 13.91 -12.65 -1.32
CA CYS A 85 12.83 -11.80 -1.82
C CYS A 85 13.40 -10.55 -2.49
N LYS A 86 12.82 -10.16 -3.62
CA LYS A 86 13.29 -9.04 -4.43
C LYS A 86 12.35 -7.86 -4.32
N TYR A 87 12.94 -6.68 -4.31
CA TYR A 87 12.26 -5.39 -4.39
C TYR A 87 12.21 -4.99 -5.86
N ASP A 88 11.13 -5.38 -6.56
CA ASP A 88 10.99 -5.20 -8.00
C ASP A 88 9.51 -5.15 -8.39
N GLY A 89 9.04 -4.00 -8.88
CA GLY A 89 7.65 -3.76 -9.26
C GLY A 89 7.32 -4.03 -10.74
N GLY A 90 8.31 -4.44 -11.55
CA GLY A 90 8.11 -4.67 -12.98
C GLY A 90 7.60 -3.45 -13.77
N GLY A 91 7.75 -2.23 -13.21
CA GLY A 91 7.41 -0.96 -13.85
C GLY A 91 5.97 -0.47 -13.70
N TYR A 92 5.03 -1.34 -13.32
CA TYR A 92 3.61 -0.99 -13.26
C TYR A 92 2.96 -1.17 -11.89
N THR A 93 3.55 -2.00 -11.02
CA THR A 93 3.10 -2.19 -9.64
C THR A 93 4.13 -1.60 -8.69
N CYS A 94 3.70 -1.10 -7.53
CA CYS A 94 4.62 -0.71 -6.47
C CYS A 94 5.50 -1.92 -6.10
N GLU A 95 6.80 -1.72 -6.15
CA GLU A 95 7.84 -2.71 -5.88
C GLU A 95 7.79 -3.29 -4.45
N HIS A 96 7.21 -2.56 -3.49
CA HIS A 96 6.91 -3.10 -2.16
C HIS A 96 5.89 -4.25 -2.19
N VAL A 97 4.95 -4.26 -3.14
CA VAL A 97 3.90 -5.29 -3.20
C VAL A 97 4.48 -6.69 -3.45
N PRO A 98 5.21 -6.97 -4.54
CA PRO A 98 5.80 -8.29 -4.77
C PRO A 98 6.87 -8.63 -3.73
N PHE A 99 7.59 -7.63 -3.19
CA PHE A 99 8.52 -7.85 -2.09
C PHE A 99 7.81 -8.39 -0.83
N HIS A 100 6.73 -7.72 -0.40
CA HIS A 100 5.93 -8.14 0.74
C HIS A 100 5.21 -9.47 0.53
N LEU A 101 4.67 -9.71 -0.67
CA LEU A 101 4.05 -11.00 -1.00
C LEU A 101 5.07 -12.13 -0.91
N CYS A 102 6.29 -11.95 -1.43
CA CYS A 102 7.35 -12.92 -1.26
C CYS A 102 7.69 -13.17 0.22
N ILE A 103 7.84 -12.10 1.03
CA ILE A 103 8.11 -12.22 2.47
C ILE A 103 7.03 -13.07 3.16
N ARG A 104 5.76 -12.87 2.78
CA ARG A 104 4.62 -13.60 3.34
C ARG A 104 4.59 -15.06 2.91
N GLU A 105 4.71 -15.32 1.61
CA GLU A 105 4.53 -16.65 1.02
C GLU A 105 5.74 -17.56 1.27
N LYS A 106 6.96 -17.02 1.08
CA LYS A 106 8.19 -17.79 1.14
C LYS A 106 8.72 -17.95 2.56
N ASN A 107 8.65 -16.87 3.34
CA ASN A 107 9.27 -16.79 4.66
C ASN A 107 8.24 -16.81 5.79
N GLN A 108 6.94 -17.00 5.47
CA GLN A 108 5.83 -17.10 6.43
C GLN A 108 5.74 -15.93 7.42
N ALA A 109 6.28 -14.77 7.03
CA ALA A 109 6.25 -13.57 7.84
C ALA A 109 4.99 -12.75 7.56
N ARG A 110 4.65 -11.83 8.46
CA ARG A 110 3.46 -10.98 8.35
C ARG A 110 3.90 -9.52 8.19
N ILE A 111 3.15 -8.79 7.37
CA ILE A 111 3.33 -7.35 7.17
C ILE A 111 2.26 -6.61 7.97
N PHE A 112 2.66 -5.54 8.63
CA PHE A 112 1.80 -4.73 9.48
C PHE A 112 2.04 -3.25 9.21
N ILE A 113 0.98 -2.45 9.21
CA ILE A 113 1.06 -1.01 9.45
C ILE A 113 1.11 -0.82 10.97
N ASN A 114 2.03 0.02 11.45
CA ASN A 114 2.06 0.46 12.84
C ASN A 114 1.62 1.93 12.94
N PRO A 115 0.40 2.22 13.43
CA PRO A 115 -0.10 3.59 13.59
C PRO A 115 0.77 4.49 14.49
N GLU A 116 1.52 3.91 15.43
CA GLU A 116 2.45 4.64 16.31
C GLU A 116 3.80 4.94 15.62
N PHE A 117 4.15 4.21 14.56
CA PHE A 117 5.37 4.47 13.80
C PHE A 117 5.08 5.51 12.72
N GLN A 118 5.16 6.79 13.10
CA GLN A 118 4.83 7.89 12.21
C GLN A 118 6.07 8.51 11.56
N VAL A 119 5.96 8.84 10.27
CA VAL A 119 6.92 9.67 9.55
C VAL A 119 6.33 11.05 9.32
N SER A 120 7.13 12.10 9.51
CA SER A 120 6.75 13.46 9.14
C SER A 120 6.82 13.60 7.62
N SER A 121 5.70 13.86 6.98
CA SER A 121 5.66 14.32 5.60
C SER A 121 6.25 15.73 5.52
N VAL A 122 7.30 15.90 4.72
CA VAL A 122 7.89 17.20 4.34
C VAL A 122 7.01 17.94 3.35
#